data_AF-A0A197K850-F1
#
_entry.id   AF-A0A197K850-F1
#
_cell.length_a   1.000
_cell.length_b   1.000
_cell.length_c   1.000
_cell.angle_alpha   90.00
_cell.angle_beta   90.00
_cell.angle_gamma   90.00
#
_symmetry.space_group_name_H-M   'P 1'
#
loop_
_entity.id
_entity.type
_entity.pdbx_description
1 polymer ?
#
loop_
_entity_poly.entity_id
_entity_poly.type
_entity_poly.pdbx_seq_one_letter_code
_entity_poly.pdbx_strand_id
1 'polypeptide(L)'
;MDVADNTVALVTKHCGLQLELYQKCVTQNPENWDIKCITQKRALAKCSEDNVPIIKHVKEMCDPFIKDYDACVMKNQQDPTICLDSLKRLFHCTEEHGKLPPSGPPRVVKEEADKPTASGYGYRGGA
;
A
#
# COMPACT_ATOMS: atom_id res chain seq x y z
N MET A 1 10.21 0.61 16.29
CA MET A 1 9.72 1.89 15.73
C MET A 1 8.89 1.52 14.54
N ASP A 2 7.61 1.39 14.84
CA ASP A 2 6.63 0.64 14.08
C ASP A 2 6.30 1.37 12.78
N VAL A 3 6.11 0.61 11.70
CA VAL A 3 5.92 1.11 10.32
C VAL A 3 4.73 2.09 10.21
N ALA A 4 3.71 1.90 11.05
CA ALA A 4 2.55 2.77 11.16
C ALA A 4 2.90 4.15 11.78
N ASP A 5 3.78 4.19 12.77
CA ASP A 5 4.11 5.42 13.51
C ASP A 5 4.80 6.46 12.61
N ASN A 6 5.72 6.01 11.74
CA ASN A 6 6.41 6.90 10.80
C ASN A 6 5.46 7.46 9.74
N THR A 7 4.51 6.66 9.26
CA THR A 7 3.54 7.08 8.26
C THR A 7 2.57 8.12 8.83
N VAL A 8 2.06 7.89 10.04
CA VAL A 8 1.18 8.84 10.74
C VAL A 8 1.92 10.15 11.01
N ALA A 9 3.18 10.10 11.46
CA ALA A 9 3.98 11.31 11.68
C ALA A 9 4.15 12.15 10.41
N LEU A 10 4.35 11.51 9.25
CA LEU A 10 4.43 12.20 7.95
C LEU A 10 3.09 12.84 7.58
N VAL A 11 1.97 12.13 7.78
CA VAL A 11 0.62 12.71 7.55
C VAL A 11 0.38 13.90 8.45
N THR A 12 0.68 13.82 9.75
CA THR A 12 0.52 14.95 10.68
C THR A 12 1.39 16.14 10.26
N LYS A 13 2.63 15.88 9.84
CA LYS A 13 3.58 16.93 9.41
C LYS A 13 3.13 17.64 8.13
N HIS A 14 2.66 16.89 7.13
CA HIS A 14 2.36 17.43 5.80
C HIS A 14 0.89 17.80 5.58
N CYS A 15 -0.03 17.19 6.34
CA CYS A 15 -1.47 17.27 6.15
C CYS A 15 -2.24 17.60 7.44
N GLY A 16 -1.57 18.23 8.42
CA GLY A 16 -2.14 18.52 9.74
C GLY A 16 -3.47 19.30 9.69
N LEU A 17 -3.59 20.28 8.79
CA LEU A 17 -4.82 21.05 8.64
C LEU A 17 -6.00 20.17 8.18
N GLN A 18 -5.80 19.34 7.17
CA GLN A 18 -6.84 18.45 6.64
C GLN A 18 -7.22 17.39 7.69
N LEU A 19 -6.24 16.93 8.47
CA LEU A 19 -6.45 16.00 9.56
C LEU A 19 -7.32 16.62 10.67
N GLU A 20 -7.01 17.84 11.10
CA GLU A 20 -7.79 18.57 12.10
C GLU A 20 -9.23 18.82 11.64
N LEU A 21 -9.42 19.27 10.39
CA LEU A 21 -10.74 19.53 9.82
C LEU A 21 -11.59 18.25 9.77
N TYR A 22 -10.98 17.12 9.41
CA TYR A 22 -11.66 15.83 9.42
C TYR A 22 -12.03 15.38 10.84
N GLN A 23 -11.08 15.44 11.78
CA GLN A 23 -11.32 15.09 13.18
C GLN A 23 -12.43 15.94 13.82
N LYS A 24 -12.42 17.25 13.56
CA LYS A 24 -13.47 18.17 14.01
C LYS A 24 -14.84 17.77 13.46
N CYS A 25 -14.92 17.42 12.17
CA CYS A 25 -16.16 16.98 11.56
C CYS A 25 -16.70 15.69 12.20
N VAL A 26 -15.83 14.69 12.38
CA VAL A 26 -16.20 13.39 12.98
C VAL A 26 -16.72 13.59 14.41
N THR A 27 -16.01 14.40 15.21
CA THR A 27 -16.40 14.71 16.59
C THR A 27 -17.77 15.40 16.67
N GLN A 28 -18.11 16.22 15.68
CA GLN A 28 -19.40 16.92 15.60
C GLN A 28 -20.54 16.05 15.05
N ASN A 29 -20.25 14.90 14.42
CA ASN A 29 -21.25 14.07 13.73
C ASN A 29 -21.11 12.57 14.06
N PRO A 30 -21.14 12.17 15.34
CA PRO A 30 -20.78 10.81 15.76
C PRO A 30 -21.66 9.69 15.15
N GLU A 31 -22.92 9.97 14.82
CA GLU A 31 -23.86 8.95 14.33
C GLU A 31 -23.75 8.68 12.82
N ASN A 32 -23.20 9.62 12.03
CA ASN A 32 -23.19 9.55 10.57
C ASN A 32 -22.02 10.31 9.93
N TRP A 33 -20.87 10.29 10.61
CA TRP A 33 -19.65 10.96 10.17
C TRP A 33 -19.14 10.41 8.83
N ASP A 34 -19.35 9.13 8.55
CA ASP A 34 -18.94 8.44 7.33
C ASP A 34 -19.57 9.07 6.08
N ILE A 35 -20.81 9.53 6.20
CA ILE A 35 -21.55 10.25 5.16
C ILE A 35 -21.27 11.76 5.25
N LYS A 36 -21.44 12.36 6.42
CA LYS A 36 -21.38 13.83 6.58
C LYS A 36 -19.99 14.44 6.40
N CYS A 37 -18.94 13.68 6.71
CA CYS A 37 -17.56 14.15 6.65
C CYS A 37 -16.82 13.68 5.39
N ILE A 38 -17.54 13.22 4.36
CA ILE A 38 -16.95 12.69 3.13
C ILE A 38 -16.03 13.70 2.43
N THR A 39 -16.37 14.99 2.48
CA THR A 39 -15.55 16.06 1.88
C THR A 39 -14.21 16.19 2.58
N GLN A 40 -14.19 16.25 3.91
CA GLN A 40 -12.98 16.35 4.71
C GLN A 40 -12.15 15.06 4.61
N LYS A 41 -12.81 13.89 4.61
CA LYS A 41 -12.16 12.59 4.39
C LYS A 41 -11.41 12.56 3.06
N ARG A 42 -12.06 13.01 1.97
CA ARG A 42 -11.44 13.09 0.63
C ARG A 42 -10.28 14.08 0.59
N ALA A 43 -10.42 15.24 1.24
CA ALA A 43 -9.34 16.23 1.31
C ALA A 43 -8.10 15.70 2.05
N LEU A 44 -8.29 15.01 3.17
CA LEU A 44 -7.21 14.36 3.91
C LEU A 44 -6.56 13.23 3.11
N ALA A 45 -7.37 12.37 2.47
CA ALA A 45 -6.87 11.29 1.62
C ALA A 45 -6.01 11.83 0.47
N LYS A 46 -6.52 12.86 -0.24
CA LYS A 46 -5.77 13.52 -1.31
C LYS A 46 -4.45 14.10 -0.83
N CYS A 47 -4.45 14.87 0.27
CA CYS A 47 -3.21 15.44 0.80
C CYS A 47 -2.20 14.34 1.15
N SER A 48 -2.67 13.26 1.77
CA SER A 48 -1.82 12.13 2.19
C SER A 48 -1.20 11.44 0.99
N GLU A 49 -1.98 11.19 -0.07
CA GLU A 49 -1.48 10.60 -1.33
C GLU A 49 -0.48 11.51 -2.04
N ASP A 50 -0.74 12.82 -2.05
CA ASP A 50 0.12 13.80 -2.74
C ASP A 50 1.45 14.05 -1.99
N ASN A 51 1.50 13.90 -0.66
CA ASN A 51 2.66 14.27 0.16
C ASN A 51 3.36 13.13 0.90
N VAL A 52 2.74 11.96 1.01
CA VAL A 52 3.27 10.81 1.74
C VAL A 52 3.40 9.63 0.76
N PRO A 53 4.56 9.49 0.08
CA PRO A 53 4.69 8.57 -1.06
C PRO A 53 4.35 7.11 -0.75
N ILE A 54 4.60 6.66 0.48
CA ILE A 54 4.27 5.30 0.92
C ILE A 54 2.76 5.04 0.91
N ILE A 55 1.94 6.05 1.23
CA ILE A 55 0.46 5.93 1.18
C ILE A 55 0.00 5.74 -0.26
N LYS A 56 0.53 6.54 -1.18
CA LYS A 56 0.24 6.39 -2.61
C LYS A 56 0.68 5.04 -3.14
N HIS A 57 1.90 4.60 -2.81
CA HIS A 57 2.45 3.32 -3.25
C HIS A 57 1.60 2.13 -2.78
N VAL A 58 1.27 2.05 -1.49
CA VAL A 58 0.42 0.98 -0.95
C VAL A 58 -0.95 1.00 -1.62
N LYS A 59 -1.55 2.18 -1.79
CA LYS A 59 -2.86 2.31 -2.46
C LYS A 59 -2.82 1.77 -3.89
N GLU A 60 -1.79 2.09 -4.65
CA GLU A 60 -1.63 1.62 -6.04
C GLU A 60 -1.40 0.11 -6.11
N MET A 61 -0.51 -0.43 -5.26
CA MET A 61 -0.16 -1.86 -5.26
C MET A 61 -1.28 -2.73 -4.72
N CYS A 62 -2.02 -2.24 -3.73
CA CYS A 62 -3.07 -3.00 -3.04
C CYS A 62 -4.48 -2.64 -3.51
N ASP A 63 -4.66 -1.82 -4.54
CA ASP A 63 -5.97 -1.39 -5.07
C ASP A 63 -6.96 -2.55 -5.30
N PRO A 64 -6.57 -3.70 -5.88
CA PRO A 64 -7.49 -4.83 -6.04
C PRO A 64 -8.01 -5.37 -4.70
N PHE A 65 -7.13 -5.52 -3.71
CA PHE A 65 -7.50 -6.03 -2.39
C PHE A 65 -8.30 -5.01 -1.57
N ILE A 66 -8.02 -3.72 -1.75
CA ILE A 66 -8.81 -2.63 -1.16
C ILE A 66 -10.25 -2.71 -1.71
N LYS A 67 -10.41 -2.77 -3.03
CA LYS A 67 -11.72 -2.85 -3.68
C LYS A 67 -12.49 -4.11 -3.28
N ASP A 68 -11.82 -5.25 -3.20
CA ASP A 68 -12.45 -6.51 -2.77
C ASP A 68 -12.96 -6.46 -1.34
N TYR A 69 -12.18 -5.87 -0.42
CA TYR A 69 -12.61 -5.68 0.96
C TYR A 69 -13.76 -4.68 1.07
N ASP A 70 -13.63 -3.51 0.42
CA ASP A 70 -14.67 -2.47 0.42
C ASP A 70 -15.99 -3.00 -0.13
N ALA A 71 -15.95 -3.72 -1.26
CA ALA A 71 -17.13 -4.33 -1.85
C ALA A 71 -17.78 -5.36 -0.93
N CYS A 72 -16.98 -6.13 -0.18
CA CYS A 72 -17.50 -7.08 0.81
C CYS A 72 -18.21 -6.36 1.96
N VAL A 73 -17.56 -5.35 2.55
CA VAL A 73 -18.13 -4.59 3.68
C VAL A 73 -19.41 -3.86 3.27
N MET A 74 -19.43 -3.26 2.08
CA MET A 74 -20.62 -2.60 1.55
C MET A 74 -21.82 -3.54 1.41
N LYS A 75 -21.59 -4.81 1.06
CA LYS A 75 -22.64 -5.83 0.92
C LYS A 75 -23.06 -6.44 2.26
N ASN A 76 -22.15 -6.50 3.24
CA ASN A 76 -22.35 -7.21 4.50
C ASN A 76 -22.30 -6.27 5.71
N GLN A 77 -22.96 -5.11 5.63
CA GLN A 77 -22.93 -4.10 6.71
C GLN A 77 -23.47 -4.62 8.06
N GLN A 78 -24.38 -5.61 8.03
CA GLN A 78 -24.95 -6.23 9.23
C GLN A 78 -24.01 -7.25 9.88
N ASP A 79 -23.13 -7.88 9.09
CA ASP A 79 -22.12 -8.82 9.58
C ASP A 79 -20.79 -8.69 8.80
N PRO A 80 -19.94 -7.74 9.19
CA PRO A 80 -18.64 -7.54 8.55
C PRO A 80 -17.66 -8.69 8.77
N THR A 81 -17.92 -9.63 9.69
CA THR A 81 -17.01 -10.74 9.98
C THR A 81 -16.88 -11.71 8.80
N ILE A 82 -17.87 -11.73 7.91
CA ILE A 82 -17.83 -12.45 6.62
C ILE A 82 -16.66 -11.98 5.76
N CYS A 83 -16.20 -10.73 5.93
CA CYS A 83 -15.15 -10.11 5.13
C CYS A 83 -13.73 -10.35 5.65
N LEU A 84 -13.55 -11.15 6.70
CA LEU A 84 -12.24 -11.40 7.32
C LEU A 84 -11.20 -11.93 6.35
N ASP A 85 -11.56 -12.78 5.38
CA ASP A 85 -10.59 -13.29 4.41
C ASP A 85 -10.14 -12.23 3.40
N SER A 86 -11.04 -11.33 2.98
CA SER A 86 -10.64 -10.17 2.16
C SER A 86 -9.77 -9.20 2.96
N LEU A 87 -10.07 -9.02 4.25
CA LEU A 87 -9.24 -8.20 5.15
C LEU A 87 -7.84 -8.78 5.31
N LYS A 88 -7.69 -10.10 5.49
CA LYS A 88 -6.38 -10.77 5.57
C LYS A 88 -5.55 -10.56 4.31
N ARG A 89 -6.16 -10.69 3.12
CA ARG A 89 -5.45 -10.44 1.84
C ARG A 89 -4.97 -8.99 1.72
N LEU A 90 -5.82 -8.03 2.07
CA LEU A 90 -5.46 -6.62 2.10
C LEU A 90 -4.34 -6.34 3.10
N PHE A 91 -4.41 -6.95 4.28
CA PHE A 91 -3.37 -6.83 5.30
C PHE A 91 -2.02 -7.33 4.79
N HIS A 92 -1.97 -8.53 4.20
CA HIS A 92 -0.72 -9.07 3.64
C HIS A 92 -0.11 -8.15 2.57
N CYS A 93 -0.91 -7.66 1.62
CA CYS A 93 -0.42 -6.70 0.64
C CYS A 93 0.17 -5.43 1.29
N THR A 94 -0.50 -4.94 2.34
CA THR A 94 -0.04 -3.75 3.09
C THR A 94 1.25 -4.04 3.86
N GLU A 95 1.47 -5.25 4.38
CA GLU A 95 2.75 -5.61 5.01
C GLU A 95 3.90 -5.67 4.00
N GLU A 96 3.63 -6.18 2.80
CA GLU A 96 4.61 -6.28 1.72
C GLU A 96 5.00 -4.91 1.17
N HIS A 97 4.04 -3.99 1.00
CA HIS A 97 4.25 -2.69 0.38
C HIS A 97 4.31 -1.50 1.34
N GLY A 98 3.98 -1.69 2.62
CA GLY A 98 3.92 -0.65 3.65
C GLY A 98 5.28 -0.18 4.18
N LYS A 99 6.37 -0.76 3.68
CA LYS A 99 7.73 -0.33 3.96
C LYS A 99 8.26 0.39 2.72
N LEU A 100 8.89 1.55 2.90
CA LEU A 100 9.61 2.18 1.79
C LEU A 100 10.63 1.17 1.23
N PRO A 101 10.76 1.04 -0.11
CA PRO A 101 11.89 0.33 -0.67
C PRO A 101 13.17 0.96 -0.10
N PRO A 102 14.20 0.17 0.26
CA PRO A 102 15.44 0.73 0.73
C PRO A 102 15.92 1.74 -0.30
N SER A 103 16.15 2.98 0.13
CA SER A 103 16.67 4.07 -0.70
C SER A 103 18.07 3.69 -1.18
N GLY A 104 18.12 2.93 -2.25
CA GLY A 104 19.30 2.57 -3.01
C GLY A 104 18.92 2.57 -4.49
N PRO A 105 19.84 2.93 -5.39
CA PRO A 105 19.57 2.84 -6.82
C PRO A 105 19.13 1.41 -7.16
N PRO A 106 18.25 1.20 -8.15
CA PRO A 106 17.82 -0.14 -8.55
C PRO A 106 19.07 -0.99 -8.77
N ARG A 107 19.25 -2.03 -7.96
CA ARG A 107 20.19 -3.10 -8.33
C ARG A 107 19.59 -3.71 -9.59
N VAL A 108 20.17 -3.38 -10.73
CA VAL A 108 19.94 -4.08 -11.99
C VAL A 108 20.24 -5.54 -11.71
N VAL A 109 19.19 -6.34 -11.53
CA VAL A 109 19.31 -7.79 -11.53
C VAL A 109 19.66 -8.12 -12.97
N LYS A 110 20.94 -8.39 -13.23
CA LYS A 110 21.35 -8.94 -14.52
C LYS A 110 20.75 -10.33 -14.59
N GLU A 111 19.69 -10.46 -15.37
CA GLU A 111 19.14 -11.73 -15.82
C GLU A 111 20.23 -12.40 -16.66
N GLU A 112 21.01 -13.30 -16.05
CA GLU A 112 21.93 -14.17 -16.77
C GLU A 112 21.10 -15.20 -17.53
N ALA A 113 20.91 -14.93 -18.82
CA ALA A 113 20.33 -15.83 -19.78
C ALA A 113 21.15 -17.13 -19.82
N ASP A 114 20.58 -18.20 -19.26
CA ASP A 114 21.02 -19.57 -19.47
C ASP A 114 21.04 -19.88 -20.97
N LYS A 115 22.23 -20.09 -21.52
CA LYS A 115 22.41 -20.60 -22.89
C LYS A 115 23.12 -21.95 -22.82
N PRO A 116 22.50 -23.04 -23.31
CA PRO A 116 23.16 -24.33 -23.40
C PRO A 116 24.17 -24.28 -24.55
N THR A 117 25.45 -24.47 -24.24
CA THR A 117 26.49 -24.61 -25.28
C THR A 117 26.84 -26.08 -25.44
N ALA A 118 26.47 -26.60 -26.61
CA ALA A 118 26.79 -27.93 -27.10
C ALA A 118 28.30 -28.20 -27.04
N SER A 119 28.64 -29.39 -26.55
CA SER A 119 30.00 -29.91 -26.49
C SER A 119 30.54 -30.19 -27.90
N GLY A 120 31.49 -29.36 -28.33
CA GLY A 120 32.24 -29.50 -29.58
C GLY A 120 33.58 -30.18 -29.35
N TYR A 121 33.83 -31.26 -30.10
CA TYR A 121 35.10 -31.95 -30.23
C TYR A 121 36.24 -31.00 -30.68
N GLY A 122 37.45 -31.21 -30.17
CA GLY A 122 38.66 -30.54 -30.67
C GLY A 122 39.96 -31.07 -30.05
N TYR A 123 40.71 -31.84 -30.83
CA TYR A 123 42.05 -32.40 -30.58
C TYR A 123 43.11 -31.35 -30.19
N ARG A 124 44.03 -31.72 -29.29
CA ARG A 124 45.39 -31.15 -29.23
C ARG A 124 46.37 -32.18 -28.66
N GLY A 125 47.39 -32.51 -29.46
CA GLY A 125 48.45 -33.46 -29.10
C GLY A 125 49.60 -32.84 -28.31
N GLY A 126 50.56 -33.70 -27.95
CA GLY A 126 51.92 -33.32 -27.60
C GLY A 126 52.55 -34.17 -26.49
N ALA A 127 53.35 -35.16 -26.87
CA ALA A 127 54.78 -35.33 -26.52
C ALA A 127 55.32 -36.57 -27.25
#